data_AF-A0A5D2ASM4-F1
#
_entry.id   AF-A0A5D2ASM4-F1
#
_cell.length_a   1.000
_cell.length_b   1.000
_cell.length_c   1.000
_cell.angle_alpha   90.00
_cell.angle_beta   90.00
_cell.angle_gamma   90.00
#
_symmetry.space_group_name_H-M   'P 1'
#
loop_
_entity.id
_entity.type
_entity.pdbx_description
1 polymer ?
#
loop_
_entity_poly.entity_id
_entity_poly.type
_entity_poly.pdbx_seq_one_letter_code
_entity_poly.pdbx_strand_id
1 'polypeptide(L)'
;MSSMEEGGGAVGEVSTDQTIINNNTNNDSVSIDMRCTDVPLSKGELANLQSLDKALDGGQLNLTANPLIRKVPSTLRRTEDFKKYFKPKVISIGPLHHDDPTLHESKELKLKLAAHFVKNSGVDKGSLYRNMKKEIDGLRKCYDPKELEQYSNDKEKLAWMFFVDGCAILQAIYMRYGTYDDFYAVYGQLFIKNDLLTFVYSDMLLLENQIPFRVLELLTSSSDGEQFMNAIKRFIDDTVITPAEDRFSNEARTKRCHSYPFRNVKELKKAGIWLKASQTSCLTDISLRRKIMFTANDRR
;
A
#
# COMPACT_ATOMS: atom_id res chain seq x y z
N MET A 1 -58.17 57.86 28.00
CA MET A 1 -58.63 56.59 27.39
C MET A 1 -58.60 55.51 28.47
N SER A 2 -59.31 54.39 28.26
CA SER A 2 -59.80 53.46 29.30
C SER A 2 -58.76 52.86 30.25
N SER A 3 -59.25 52.47 31.43
CA SER A 3 -58.61 51.57 32.40
C SER A 3 -59.16 50.13 32.30
N MET A 4 -58.48 49.24 33.03
CA MET A 4 -58.69 47.83 33.47
C MET A 4 -60.15 47.31 33.59
N GLU A 5 -60.45 45.99 33.53
CA GLU A 5 -60.15 44.98 34.60
C GLU A 5 -60.23 43.48 34.17
N GLU A 6 -60.04 42.58 35.14
CA GLU A 6 -59.94 41.11 35.03
C GLU A 6 -61.29 40.34 34.92
N GLY A 7 -61.19 39.04 34.61
CA GLY A 7 -61.85 38.01 35.44
C GLY A 7 -62.97 37.14 34.83
N GLY A 8 -62.99 35.85 35.21
CA GLY A 8 -64.22 35.01 35.25
C GLY A 8 -64.26 33.77 34.33
N GLY A 9 -64.46 32.59 34.93
CA GLY A 9 -64.95 31.36 34.25
C GLY A 9 -66.48 31.37 34.08
N ALA A 10 -67.17 30.25 33.79
CA ALA A 10 -66.79 28.84 33.82
C ALA A 10 -67.76 27.95 32.98
N VAL A 11 -67.79 26.64 33.32
CA VAL A 11 -68.67 25.52 32.88
C VAL A 11 -68.22 24.80 31.58
N GLY A 12 -68.16 23.45 31.52
CA GLY A 12 -68.22 22.45 32.61
C GLY A 12 -68.62 21.02 32.18
N GLU A 13 -68.16 20.01 32.94
CA GLU A 13 -68.69 18.62 33.09
C GLU A 13 -68.61 17.69 31.85
N VAL A 14 -68.15 16.43 31.88
CA VAL A 14 -68.62 15.20 32.61
C VAL A 14 -67.41 14.24 32.74
N SER A 15 -66.97 13.86 33.95
CA SER A 15 -67.32 12.66 34.75
C SER A 15 -66.80 11.29 34.26
N THR A 16 -65.98 10.65 35.12
CA THR A 16 -65.83 9.19 35.41
C THR A 16 -65.96 8.15 34.27
N ASP A 17 -65.06 7.17 34.15
CA ASP A 17 -64.87 6.18 35.23
C ASP A 17 -63.48 5.51 35.31
N GLN A 18 -63.23 4.87 36.46
CA GLN A 18 -61.97 4.18 36.76
C GLN A 18 -61.96 2.74 36.23
N THR A 19 -61.04 2.41 35.32
CA THR A 19 -60.74 1.00 35.02
C THR A 19 -59.70 0.47 36.00
N ILE A 20 -60.18 -0.30 36.98
CA ILE A 20 -59.38 -1.04 37.96
C ILE A 20 -58.36 -1.93 37.25
N ILE A 21 -57.06 -1.77 37.58
CA ILE A 21 -56.01 -2.70 37.15
C ILE A 21 -56.12 -3.96 38.01
N ASN A 22 -56.97 -4.90 37.57
CA ASN A 22 -56.95 -6.27 38.08
C ASN A 22 -55.70 -6.97 37.53
N ASN A 23 -54.61 -6.94 38.30
CA ASN A 23 -53.44 -7.79 38.09
C ASN A 23 -53.78 -9.25 38.39
N ASN A 24 -54.50 -9.91 37.47
CA ASN A 24 -54.65 -11.36 37.48
C ASN A 24 -55.14 -11.91 36.13
N THR A 25 -54.20 -12.16 35.21
CA THR A 25 -54.31 -13.32 34.31
C THR A 25 -52.93 -13.83 33.90
N ASN A 26 -52.94 -15.13 33.68
CA ASN A 26 -51.95 -16.05 33.09
C ASN A 26 -51.02 -15.49 31.99
N ASN A 27 -50.02 -16.33 31.65
CA ASN A 27 -49.10 -16.18 30.52
C ASN A 27 -49.83 -16.10 29.16
N ASP A 28 -50.47 -14.98 28.87
CA ASP A 28 -50.94 -14.64 27.53
C ASP A 28 -49.74 -14.15 26.73
N SER A 29 -49.06 -15.09 26.06
CA SER A 29 -48.16 -14.74 24.97
C SER A 29 -48.97 -13.95 23.95
N VAL A 30 -48.66 -12.66 23.77
CA VAL A 30 -49.28 -11.82 22.74
C VAL A 30 -48.82 -12.34 21.37
N SER A 31 -49.49 -13.38 20.89
CA SER A 31 -49.42 -13.82 19.51
C SER A 31 -50.08 -12.73 18.68
N ILE A 32 -49.27 -11.86 18.10
CA ILE A 32 -49.70 -11.03 16.98
C ILE A 32 -50.07 -12.01 15.88
N ASP A 33 -51.37 -12.29 15.71
CA ASP A 33 -51.86 -13.17 14.64
C ASP A 33 -51.58 -12.46 13.32
N MET A 34 -50.44 -12.80 12.71
CA MET A 34 -49.97 -12.23 11.46
C MET A 34 -50.73 -12.83 10.27
N ARG A 35 -52.07 -12.92 10.39
CA ARG A 35 -52.97 -12.96 9.24
C ARG A 35 -52.90 -11.60 8.57
N CYS A 36 -51.88 -11.44 7.73
CA CYS A 36 -51.81 -10.38 6.77
C CYS A 36 -53.03 -10.52 5.84
N THR A 37 -54.13 -9.84 6.16
CA THR A 37 -55.16 -9.49 5.18
C THR A 37 -54.45 -8.82 4.01
N ASP A 38 -54.71 -9.26 2.79
CA ASP A 38 -53.97 -8.87 1.58
C ASP A 38 -53.94 -7.34 1.38
N VAL A 39 -52.98 -6.65 2.00
CA VAL A 39 -52.72 -5.23 1.77
C VAL A 39 -52.18 -5.13 0.34
N PRO A 40 -52.89 -4.47 -0.60
CA PRO A 40 -52.46 -4.46 -1.99
C PRO A 40 -51.14 -3.70 -2.12
N LEU A 41 -50.05 -4.42 -2.36
CA LEU A 41 -48.75 -3.82 -2.64
C LEU A 41 -48.87 -2.93 -3.88
N SER A 42 -48.41 -1.69 -3.74
CA SER A 42 -48.33 -0.79 -4.89
C SER A 42 -47.37 -1.33 -5.94
N LYS A 43 -47.53 -0.86 -7.18
CA LYS A 43 -46.63 -1.20 -8.29
C LYS A 43 -45.16 -0.84 -7.98
N GLY A 44 -44.92 0.17 -7.14
CA GLY A 44 -43.58 0.55 -6.68
C GLY A 44 -43.00 -0.45 -5.68
N GLU A 45 -43.79 -0.92 -4.71
CA GLU A 45 -43.36 -1.90 -3.72
C GLU A 45 -43.08 -3.26 -4.36
N LEU A 46 -43.92 -3.70 -5.29
CA LEU A 46 -43.66 -4.90 -6.10
C LEU A 46 -42.37 -4.80 -6.92
N ALA A 47 -42.07 -3.63 -7.50
CA ALA A 47 -40.82 -3.39 -8.21
C ALA A 47 -39.60 -3.41 -7.27
N ASN A 48 -39.74 -2.89 -6.04
CA ASN A 48 -38.70 -2.95 -5.02
C ASN A 48 -38.44 -4.39 -4.55
N LEU A 49 -39.48 -5.19 -4.32
CA LEU A 49 -39.33 -6.61 -3.96
C LEU A 49 -38.65 -7.40 -5.09
N GLN A 50 -39.08 -7.21 -6.34
CA GLN A 50 -38.41 -7.80 -7.53
C GLN A 50 -36.95 -7.36 -7.71
N SER A 51 -36.51 -6.28 -7.04
CA SER A 51 -35.10 -5.86 -7.06
C SER A 51 -34.24 -6.69 -6.10
N LEU A 52 -34.84 -7.30 -5.06
CA LEU A 52 -34.16 -8.23 -4.15
C LEU A 52 -33.84 -9.54 -4.88
N ASP A 53 -34.80 -10.09 -5.63
CA ASP A 53 -34.60 -11.30 -6.44
C ASP A 53 -33.48 -11.09 -7.47
N LYS A 54 -33.52 -9.95 -8.18
CA LYS A 54 -32.46 -9.54 -9.12
C LYS A 54 -31.10 -9.30 -8.46
N ALA A 55 -31.05 -9.01 -7.16
CA ALA A 55 -29.80 -8.88 -6.41
C ALA A 55 -29.20 -10.24 -6.04
N LEU A 56 -30.03 -11.28 -5.88
CA LEU A 56 -29.59 -12.68 -5.71
C LEU A 56 -29.12 -13.28 -7.04
N ASP A 57 -29.81 -12.99 -8.15
CA ASP A 57 -29.37 -13.31 -9.51
C ASP A 57 -28.20 -12.42 -9.99
N GLY A 58 -27.82 -11.42 -9.19
CA GLY A 58 -26.89 -10.33 -9.48
C GLY A 58 -25.42 -10.71 -9.56
N GLY A 59 -25.08 -11.77 -10.31
CA GLY A 59 -23.73 -12.09 -10.75
C GLY A 59 -22.78 -12.51 -9.63
N GLN A 60 -22.50 -13.81 -9.55
CA GLN A 60 -21.38 -14.35 -8.78
C GLN A 60 -20.11 -13.52 -9.04
N LEU A 61 -19.42 -13.09 -7.98
CA LEU A 61 -18.17 -12.30 -8.10
C LEU A 61 -17.27 -12.97 -9.12
N ASN A 62 -16.96 -12.26 -10.20
CA ASN A 62 -16.28 -12.84 -11.33
C ASN A 62 -14.78 -12.98 -11.02
N LEU A 63 -14.45 -13.98 -10.19
CA LEU A 63 -13.11 -14.28 -9.67
C LEU A 63 -12.08 -14.63 -10.77
N THR A 64 -12.54 -14.78 -12.01
CA THR A 64 -11.72 -14.96 -13.21
C THR A 64 -11.28 -13.64 -13.86
N ALA A 65 -11.88 -12.51 -13.47
CA ALA A 65 -11.49 -11.20 -13.97
C ALA A 65 -10.15 -10.76 -13.37
N ASN A 66 -9.24 -10.25 -14.21
CA ASN A 66 -7.95 -9.73 -13.75
C ASN A 66 -8.15 -8.66 -12.66
N PRO A 67 -7.45 -8.76 -11.51
CA PRO A 67 -7.60 -7.79 -10.43
C PRO A 67 -7.11 -6.41 -10.89
N LEU A 68 -8.00 -5.42 -10.81
CA LEU A 68 -7.67 -4.03 -11.13
C LEU A 68 -6.99 -3.33 -9.96
N ILE A 69 -5.89 -2.63 -10.23
CA ILE A 69 -5.25 -1.69 -9.31
C ILE A 69 -6.26 -0.62 -8.92
N ARG A 70 -6.52 -0.50 -7.61
CA ARG A 70 -7.53 0.40 -7.04
C ARG A 70 -7.17 0.80 -5.62
N LYS A 71 -7.77 1.88 -5.11
CA LYS A 71 -7.68 2.22 -3.70
C LYS A 71 -8.33 1.14 -2.84
N VAL A 72 -7.77 0.86 -1.66
CA VAL A 72 -8.36 -0.10 -0.73
C VAL A 72 -9.73 0.40 -0.26
N PRO A 73 -10.68 -0.50 0.06
CA PRO A 73 -12.03 -0.12 0.49
C PRO A 73 -12.02 0.90 1.63
N SER A 74 -12.93 1.88 1.58
CA SER A 74 -12.97 2.99 2.56
C SER A 74 -13.08 2.50 4.01
N THR A 75 -13.70 1.34 4.24
CA THR A 75 -13.76 0.67 5.55
C THR A 75 -12.38 0.39 6.14
N LEU A 76 -11.40 -0.07 5.35
CA LEU A 76 -10.03 -0.28 5.81
C LEU A 76 -9.28 1.04 6.05
N ARG A 77 -9.62 2.08 5.28
CA ARG A 77 -8.96 3.39 5.35
C ARG A 77 -9.30 4.22 6.57
N ARG A 78 -10.43 3.93 7.24
CA ARG A 78 -10.86 4.59 8.48
C ARG A 78 -9.98 4.23 9.68
N THR A 79 -9.29 3.09 9.64
CA THR A 79 -8.41 2.65 10.72
C THR A 79 -7.00 3.18 10.49
N GLU A 80 -6.55 4.11 11.34
CA GLU A 80 -5.20 4.72 11.25
C GLU A 80 -4.09 3.66 11.20
N ASP A 81 -4.20 2.60 12.00
CA ASP A 81 -3.22 1.50 12.05
C ASP A 81 -3.02 0.77 10.72
N PHE A 82 -3.99 0.83 9.81
CA PHE A 82 -3.92 0.20 8.50
C PHE A 82 -3.31 1.10 7.42
N LYS A 83 -3.23 2.42 7.62
CA LYS A 83 -2.66 3.36 6.63
C LYS A 83 -1.24 3.00 6.20
N LYS A 84 -0.45 2.41 7.10
CA LYS A 84 0.91 1.93 6.83
C LYS A 84 1.03 0.80 5.78
N TYR A 85 -0.08 0.17 5.38
CA TYR A 85 -0.11 -0.91 4.37
C TYR A 85 -0.52 -0.44 2.96
N PHE A 86 -0.93 0.83 2.82
CA PHE A 86 -1.30 1.39 1.52
C PHE A 86 -0.67 2.77 1.24
N LYS A 87 -0.50 3.65 2.24
CA LYS A 87 0.12 4.97 2.02
C LYS A 87 1.66 4.90 2.02
N PRO A 88 2.35 5.31 0.93
CA PRO A 88 3.81 5.41 0.88
C PRO A 88 4.38 6.51 1.78
N LYS A 89 5.64 6.35 2.17
CA LYS A 89 6.35 7.22 3.14
C LYS A 89 7.49 8.05 2.52
N VAL A 90 8.06 7.58 1.41
CA VAL A 90 9.25 8.13 0.75
C VAL A 90 9.05 8.24 -0.75
N ILE A 91 8.45 7.23 -1.39
CA ILE A 91 8.34 7.15 -2.85
C ILE A 91 6.93 6.80 -3.29
N SER A 92 6.23 7.77 -3.90
CA SER A 92 4.97 7.54 -4.58
C SER A 92 5.21 6.93 -5.96
N ILE A 93 4.54 5.83 -6.26
CA ILE A 93 4.68 5.05 -7.49
C ILE A 93 3.29 4.90 -8.09
N GLY A 94 3.14 5.37 -9.33
CA GLY A 94 1.86 5.35 -10.01
C GLY A 94 0.87 6.44 -9.53
N PRO A 95 -0.38 6.37 -10.02
CA PRO A 95 -1.30 7.51 -10.06
C PRO A 95 -2.03 7.78 -8.75
N LEU A 96 -2.10 6.81 -7.84
CA LEU A 96 -2.92 6.89 -6.62
C LEU A 96 -2.35 7.86 -5.57
N HIS A 97 -1.02 8.02 -5.52
CA HIS A 97 -0.30 8.89 -4.59
C HIS A 97 0.65 9.89 -5.28
N HIS A 98 0.56 10.03 -6.62
CA HIS A 98 1.53 10.83 -7.39
C HIS A 98 1.64 12.29 -6.92
N ASP A 99 0.49 12.92 -6.70
CA ASP A 99 0.35 14.34 -6.36
C ASP A 99 0.20 14.55 -4.82
N ASP A 100 0.66 13.61 -3.96
CA ASP A 100 0.63 13.76 -2.49
C ASP A 100 1.68 14.77 -1.99
N PRO A 101 1.29 15.90 -1.36
CA PRO A 101 2.21 16.95 -0.95
C PRO A 101 3.16 16.53 0.18
N THR A 102 2.85 15.47 0.92
CA THR A 102 3.76 14.93 1.97
C THR A 102 4.98 14.23 1.39
N LEU A 103 4.99 13.95 0.07
CA LEU A 103 6.03 13.18 -0.63
C LEU A 103 6.82 14.04 -1.63
N HIS A 104 7.02 15.33 -1.35
CA HIS A 104 7.70 16.26 -2.27
C HIS A 104 9.10 15.78 -2.73
N GLU A 105 9.91 15.17 -1.86
CA GLU A 105 11.22 14.60 -2.21
C GLU A 105 11.14 13.40 -3.17
N SER A 106 9.99 12.69 -3.22
CA SER A 106 9.77 11.52 -4.08
C SER A 106 10.05 11.84 -5.54
N LYS A 107 9.64 13.02 -6.01
CA LYS A 107 9.80 13.44 -7.40
C LYS A 107 11.27 13.55 -7.80
N GLU A 108 12.11 14.13 -6.96
CA GLU A 108 13.55 14.26 -7.23
C GLU A 108 14.26 12.90 -7.15
N LEU A 109 13.94 12.10 -6.12
CA LEU A 109 14.49 10.75 -5.96
C LEU A 109 14.16 9.86 -7.17
N LYS A 110 12.91 9.87 -7.65
CA LYS A 110 12.50 9.11 -8.84
C LYS A 110 13.21 9.57 -10.10
N LEU A 111 13.37 10.88 -10.31
CA LEU A 111 14.10 11.40 -11.47
C LEU A 111 15.59 11.01 -11.45
N LYS A 112 16.24 11.00 -10.28
CA LYS A 112 17.62 10.51 -10.13
C LYS A 112 17.72 9.02 -10.46
N LEU A 113 16.87 8.19 -9.86
CA LEU A 113 16.84 6.74 -10.14
C LEU A 113 16.55 6.45 -11.62
N ALA A 114 15.58 7.14 -12.23
CA ALA A 114 15.22 6.98 -13.63
C ALA A 114 16.34 7.41 -14.59
N ALA A 115 17.06 8.50 -14.28
CA ALA A 115 18.23 8.92 -15.06
C ALA A 115 19.36 7.87 -15.02
N HIS A 116 19.58 7.24 -13.87
CA HIS A 116 20.53 6.13 -13.74
C HIS A 116 20.06 4.87 -14.50
N PHE A 117 18.77 4.53 -14.46
CA PHE A 117 18.25 3.42 -15.29
C PHE A 117 18.55 3.64 -16.78
N VAL A 118 18.19 4.82 -17.31
CA VAL A 118 18.42 5.19 -18.71
C VAL A 118 19.90 5.14 -19.09
N LYS A 119 20.78 5.60 -18.19
CA LYS A 119 22.23 5.53 -18.40
C LYS A 119 22.74 4.09 -18.43
N ASN A 120 22.22 3.23 -17.55
CA ASN A 120 22.67 1.86 -17.36
C ASN A 120 22.03 0.86 -18.33
N SER A 121 20.88 1.17 -18.95
CA SER A 121 20.24 0.33 -19.96
C SER A 121 20.83 0.51 -21.35
N GLY A 122 21.61 1.58 -21.60
CA GLY A 122 22.20 1.89 -22.91
C GLY A 122 21.19 2.30 -24.00
N VAL A 123 19.91 2.44 -23.67
CA VAL A 123 18.82 2.68 -24.63
C VAL A 123 18.39 4.15 -24.62
N ASP A 124 18.11 4.71 -25.80
CA ASP A 124 17.54 6.06 -25.93
C ASP A 124 16.27 6.24 -25.08
N LYS A 125 16.30 7.20 -24.15
CA LYS A 125 15.15 7.64 -23.35
C LYS A 125 13.94 7.99 -24.19
N GLY A 126 14.14 8.57 -25.39
CA GLY A 126 13.07 8.87 -26.32
C GLY A 126 12.38 7.60 -26.82
N SER A 127 13.13 6.53 -27.08
CA SER A 127 12.63 5.23 -27.51
C SER A 127 11.81 4.54 -26.41
N LEU A 128 12.37 4.47 -25.20
CA LEU A 128 11.68 3.92 -24.02
C LEU A 128 10.36 4.67 -23.76
N TYR A 129 10.38 6.00 -23.78
CA TYR A 129 9.18 6.82 -23.59
C TYR A 129 8.16 6.67 -24.74
N ARG A 130 8.61 6.58 -26.01
CA ARG A 130 7.72 6.29 -27.15
C ARG A 130 7.03 4.94 -27.00
N ASN A 131 7.72 3.91 -26.52
CA ASN A 131 7.11 2.61 -26.26
C ASN A 131 6.06 2.70 -25.14
N MET A 132 6.35 3.43 -24.06
CA MET A 132 5.37 3.71 -22.99
C MET A 132 4.12 4.42 -23.51
N LYS A 133 4.29 5.44 -24.38
CA LYS A 133 3.16 6.16 -25.00
C LYS A 133 2.31 5.28 -25.90
N LYS A 134 2.89 4.33 -26.66
CA LYS A 134 2.14 3.42 -27.53
C LYS A 134 1.20 2.50 -26.75
N GLU A 135 1.67 2.01 -25.60
CA GLU A 135 0.96 1.02 -24.78
C GLU A 135 0.02 1.64 -23.73
N ILE A 136 -0.06 2.97 -23.63
CA ILE A 136 -0.72 3.66 -22.53
C ILE A 136 -2.20 3.26 -22.35
N ASP A 137 -2.96 3.07 -23.44
CA ASP A 137 -4.35 2.65 -23.36
C ASP A 137 -4.53 1.16 -22.99
N GLY A 138 -3.48 0.35 -23.12
CA GLY A 138 -3.41 -0.99 -22.52
C GLY A 138 -3.16 -0.90 -21.02
N LEU A 139 -2.13 -0.14 -20.62
CA LEU A 139 -1.72 0.04 -19.22
C LEU A 139 -2.84 0.66 -18.35
N ARG A 140 -3.67 1.54 -18.92
CA ARG A 140 -4.84 2.13 -18.24
C ARG A 140 -5.90 1.09 -17.85
N LYS A 141 -6.06 0.00 -18.62
CA LYS A 141 -7.04 -1.07 -18.35
C LYS A 141 -6.71 -1.91 -17.12
N CYS A 142 -5.51 -1.77 -16.57
CA CYS A 142 -5.11 -2.43 -15.32
C CYS A 142 -5.63 -1.71 -14.07
N TYR A 143 -6.26 -0.55 -14.19
CA TYR A 143 -6.81 0.23 -13.07
C TYR A 143 -8.33 0.22 -13.07
N ASP A 144 -8.93 0.42 -11.89
CA ASP A 144 -10.33 0.86 -11.81
C ASP A 144 -10.43 2.25 -12.50
N PRO A 145 -11.34 2.44 -13.47
CA PRO A 145 -11.45 3.71 -14.22
C PRO A 145 -11.59 4.95 -13.33
N LYS A 146 -12.20 4.82 -12.14
CA LYS A 146 -12.37 5.92 -11.18
C LYS A 146 -11.04 6.47 -10.65
N GLU A 147 -10.00 5.64 -10.60
CA GLU A 147 -8.69 6.04 -10.09
C GLU A 147 -7.86 6.84 -11.10
N LEU A 148 -8.22 6.76 -12.38
CA LEU A 148 -7.57 7.46 -13.47
C LEU A 148 -8.38 8.64 -14.00
N GLU A 149 -9.49 9.01 -13.35
CA GLU A 149 -10.40 10.07 -13.79
C GLU A 149 -9.65 11.39 -14.04
N GLN A 150 -8.77 11.79 -13.10
CA GLN A 150 -7.90 12.97 -13.22
C GLN A 150 -6.89 12.94 -14.38
N TYR A 151 -6.62 11.76 -14.97
CA TYR A 151 -5.73 11.57 -16.11
C TYR A 151 -6.49 11.23 -17.41
N SER A 152 -7.83 11.33 -17.42
CA SER A 152 -8.66 10.93 -18.56
C SER A 152 -8.31 11.68 -19.86
N ASN A 153 -7.97 12.96 -19.73
CA ASN A 153 -7.62 13.87 -20.82
C ASN A 153 -6.10 14.09 -20.96
N ASP A 154 -5.27 13.48 -20.10
CA ASP A 154 -3.82 13.70 -20.02
C ASP A 154 -3.07 12.36 -19.99
N LYS A 155 -3.12 11.66 -21.14
CA LYS A 155 -2.41 10.39 -21.33
C LYS A 155 -0.90 10.60 -21.30
N GLU A 156 -0.43 11.78 -21.70
CA GLU A 156 0.95 12.22 -21.66
C GLU A 156 1.50 12.24 -20.22
N LYS A 157 0.83 12.90 -19.26
CA LYS A 157 1.23 12.89 -17.84
C LYS A 157 1.25 11.47 -17.28
N LEU A 158 0.27 10.63 -17.63
CA LEU A 158 0.23 9.24 -17.17
C LEU A 158 1.34 8.37 -17.78
N ALA A 159 1.63 8.51 -19.08
CA ALA A 159 2.73 7.80 -19.74
C ALA A 159 4.10 8.26 -19.21
N TRP A 160 4.27 9.56 -18.93
CA TRP A 160 5.48 10.10 -18.32
C TRP A 160 5.68 9.57 -16.90
N MET A 161 4.59 9.49 -16.12
CA MET A 161 4.58 8.90 -14.79
C MET A 161 5.00 7.42 -14.83
N PHE A 162 4.37 6.58 -15.67
CA PHE A 162 4.76 5.17 -15.79
C PHE A 162 6.20 5.00 -16.27
N PHE A 163 6.67 5.84 -17.20
CA PHE A 163 8.07 5.85 -17.63
C PHE A 163 9.03 6.14 -16.46
N VAL A 164 8.87 7.27 -15.76
CA VAL A 164 9.74 7.67 -14.64
C VAL A 164 9.66 6.67 -13.48
N ASP A 165 8.46 6.28 -13.08
CA ASP A 165 8.24 5.43 -11.91
C ASP A 165 8.72 3.99 -12.17
N GLY A 166 8.49 3.46 -13.38
CA GLY A 166 9.04 2.16 -13.81
C GLY A 166 10.56 2.14 -13.87
N CYS A 167 11.18 3.19 -14.43
CA CYS A 167 12.65 3.31 -14.43
C CYS A 167 13.21 3.41 -13.01
N ALA A 168 12.51 4.12 -12.11
CA ALA A 168 12.92 4.25 -10.72
C ALA A 168 12.86 2.91 -9.95
N ILE A 169 11.80 2.10 -10.18
CA ILE A 169 11.69 0.73 -9.65
C ILE A 169 12.86 -0.13 -10.12
N LEU A 170 13.08 -0.19 -11.44
CA LEU A 170 14.13 -1.02 -12.03
C LEU A 170 15.51 -0.65 -11.47
N GLN A 171 15.84 0.63 -11.39
CA GLN A 171 17.13 1.06 -10.86
C GLN A 171 17.30 0.77 -9.37
N ALA A 172 16.30 1.05 -8.54
CA ALA A 172 16.39 0.82 -7.10
C ALA A 172 16.46 -0.68 -6.77
N ILE A 173 15.72 -1.54 -7.50
CA ILE A 173 15.86 -3.00 -7.34
C ILE A 173 17.24 -3.47 -7.85
N TYR A 174 17.71 -2.94 -8.99
CA TYR A 174 19.04 -3.27 -9.52
C TYR A 174 20.17 -2.91 -8.54
N MET A 175 20.06 -1.78 -7.83
CA MET A 175 21.03 -1.43 -6.78
C MET A 175 21.21 -2.56 -5.76
N ARG A 176 20.14 -3.21 -5.30
CA ARG A 176 20.23 -4.25 -4.25
C ARG A 176 20.46 -5.67 -4.78
N TYR A 177 20.03 -5.97 -6.01
CA TYR A 177 20.00 -7.35 -6.54
C TYR A 177 20.79 -7.58 -7.84
N GLY A 178 21.43 -6.53 -8.38
CA GLY A 178 22.34 -6.57 -9.53
C GLY A 178 23.68 -7.27 -9.24
N THR A 179 24.71 -6.97 -10.03
CA THR A 179 26.04 -7.58 -9.83
C THR A 179 26.82 -6.92 -8.69
N TYR A 180 27.86 -7.60 -8.21
CA TYR A 180 28.71 -7.10 -7.12
C TYR A 180 29.49 -5.83 -7.53
N ASP A 181 29.94 -5.76 -8.78
CA ASP A 181 30.70 -4.63 -9.30
C ASP A 181 29.80 -3.41 -9.53
N ASP A 182 28.57 -3.63 -10.03
CA ASP A 182 27.55 -2.58 -10.18
C ASP A 182 27.12 -1.98 -8.84
N PHE A 183 27.04 -2.80 -7.78
CA PHE A 183 26.66 -2.33 -6.45
C PHE A 183 27.55 -1.15 -6.01
N TYR A 184 28.87 -1.31 -6.05
CA TYR A 184 29.79 -0.25 -5.62
C TYR A 184 29.78 0.95 -6.59
N ALA A 185 29.67 0.70 -7.89
CA ALA A 185 29.59 1.76 -8.90
C ALA A 185 28.34 2.64 -8.74
N VAL A 186 27.17 2.05 -8.44
CA VAL A 186 25.89 2.76 -8.39
C VAL A 186 25.64 3.42 -7.03
N TYR A 187 25.88 2.75 -5.90
CA TYR A 187 25.71 3.37 -4.57
C TYR A 187 26.67 4.55 -4.37
N GLY A 188 27.90 4.45 -4.87
CA GLY A 188 28.88 5.54 -4.81
C GLY A 188 28.52 6.77 -5.64
N GLN A 189 27.67 6.63 -6.67
CA GLN A 189 27.23 7.75 -7.52
C GLN A 189 25.94 8.42 -7.04
N LEU A 190 25.01 7.66 -6.45
CA LEU A 190 23.68 8.17 -6.09
C LEU A 190 23.60 8.83 -4.71
N PHE A 191 24.54 8.56 -3.79
CA PHE A 191 24.56 9.09 -2.41
C PHE A 191 23.26 8.87 -1.60
N ILE A 192 22.43 7.90 -1.98
CA ILE A 192 21.20 7.55 -1.26
C ILE A 192 21.58 6.80 0.03
N LYS A 193 21.06 7.25 1.17
CA LYS A 193 21.26 6.57 2.48
C LYS A 193 20.59 5.19 2.45
N ASN A 194 21.28 4.15 2.94
CA ASN A 194 20.76 2.77 2.98
C ASN A 194 19.42 2.67 3.74
N ASP A 195 19.23 3.44 4.80
CA ASP A 195 17.99 3.46 5.58
C ASP A 195 16.82 4.00 4.75
N LEU A 196 17.06 5.06 3.95
CA LEU A 196 16.07 5.63 3.03
C LEU A 196 15.67 4.60 1.96
N LEU A 197 16.66 3.88 1.43
CA LEU A 197 16.43 2.85 0.42
C LEU A 197 15.62 1.65 0.97
N THR A 198 15.73 1.36 2.27
CA THR A 198 14.88 0.36 2.95
C THR A 198 13.40 0.76 2.95
N PHE A 199 13.10 2.05 3.17
CA PHE A 199 11.75 2.57 3.03
C PHE A 199 11.27 2.59 1.57
N VAL A 200 12.16 2.90 0.60
CA VAL A 200 11.85 2.79 -0.84
C VAL A 200 11.38 1.38 -1.22
N TYR A 201 12.08 0.32 -0.77
CA TYR A 201 11.63 -1.05 -1.01
C TYR A 201 10.33 -1.41 -0.29
N SER A 202 10.08 -0.83 0.89
CA SER A 202 8.84 -1.05 1.62
C SER A 202 7.65 -0.42 0.90
N ASP A 203 7.83 0.80 0.38
CA ASP A 203 6.81 1.53 -0.38
C ASP A 203 6.44 0.82 -1.70
N MET A 204 7.39 0.13 -2.36
CA MET A 204 7.15 -0.64 -3.58
C MET A 204 6.18 -1.82 -3.42
N LEU A 205 5.91 -2.24 -2.18
CA LEU A 205 5.05 -3.40 -1.85
C LEU A 205 3.66 -2.98 -1.35
N LEU A 206 3.36 -1.67 -1.30
CA LEU A 206 2.10 -1.16 -0.78
C LEU A 206 0.99 -1.24 -1.83
N LEU A 207 -0.20 -1.65 -1.41
CA LEU A 207 -1.33 -1.96 -2.31
C LEU A 207 -1.76 -0.78 -3.20
N GLU A 208 -1.66 0.46 -2.69
CA GLU A 208 -2.02 1.67 -3.43
C GLU A 208 -0.83 2.33 -4.15
N ASN A 209 0.35 1.71 -4.12
CA ASN A 209 1.60 2.27 -4.66
C ASN A 209 2.16 1.42 -5.81
N GLN A 210 1.27 0.98 -6.71
CA GLN A 210 1.58 -0.01 -7.74
C GLN A 210 1.37 0.53 -9.14
N ILE A 211 2.13 -0.03 -10.09
CA ILE A 211 1.96 0.16 -11.53
C ILE A 211 1.84 -1.21 -12.21
N PRO A 212 1.27 -1.29 -13.43
CA PRO A 212 1.17 -2.55 -14.14
C PRO A 212 2.57 -3.15 -14.40
N PHE A 213 2.75 -4.45 -14.15
CA PHE A 213 4.04 -5.12 -14.38
C PHE A 213 4.55 -4.95 -15.83
N ARG A 214 3.61 -4.86 -16.79
CA ARG A 214 3.86 -4.54 -18.19
C ARG A 214 4.71 -3.28 -18.41
N VAL A 215 4.65 -2.29 -17.51
CA VAL A 215 5.53 -1.11 -17.54
C VAL A 215 7.00 -1.52 -17.45
N LEU A 216 7.33 -2.46 -16.55
CA LEU A 216 8.69 -2.94 -16.36
C LEU A 216 9.15 -3.72 -17.60
N GLU A 217 8.31 -4.61 -18.12
CA GLU A 217 8.61 -5.38 -19.34
C GLU A 217 8.93 -4.49 -20.54
N LEU A 218 8.18 -3.41 -20.75
CA LEU A 218 8.38 -2.46 -21.85
C LEU A 218 9.67 -1.63 -21.72
N LEU A 219 10.17 -1.45 -20.50
CA LEU A 219 11.44 -0.79 -20.22
C LEU A 219 12.63 -1.75 -20.36
N THR A 220 12.41 -3.05 -20.19
CA THR A 220 13.45 -4.10 -20.29
C THR A 220 13.37 -4.93 -21.57
N SER A 221 12.49 -4.61 -22.53
CA SER A 221 12.33 -5.38 -23.78
C SER A 221 13.41 -5.11 -24.83
N SER A 222 14.29 -4.14 -24.58
CA SER A 222 15.49 -3.83 -25.37
C SER A 222 16.75 -4.46 -24.76
N SER A 223 17.79 -4.67 -25.57
CA SER A 223 19.06 -5.30 -25.17
C SER A 223 19.64 -4.72 -23.88
N ASP A 224 20.24 -5.61 -23.07
CA ASP A 224 20.65 -5.41 -21.66
C ASP A 224 19.51 -5.26 -20.62
N GLY A 225 18.24 -5.34 -21.02
CA GLY A 225 17.11 -5.44 -20.08
C GLY A 225 17.10 -6.70 -19.20
N GLU A 226 17.80 -7.77 -19.60
CA GLU A 226 17.79 -9.05 -18.88
C GLU A 226 18.35 -8.94 -17.45
N GLN A 227 19.41 -8.15 -17.24
CA GLN A 227 20.03 -7.97 -15.92
C GLN A 227 19.04 -7.34 -14.92
N PHE A 228 18.22 -6.40 -15.40
CA PHE A 228 17.17 -5.77 -14.60
C PHE A 228 16.05 -6.77 -14.27
N MET A 229 15.60 -7.56 -15.25
CA MET A 229 14.59 -8.59 -15.00
C MET A 229 15.09 -9.72 -14.09
N ASN A 230 16.37 -10.06 -14.13
CA ASN A 230 16.97 -11.01 -13.20
C ASN A 230 17.10 -10.43 -11.78
N ALA A 231 17.30 -9.11 -11.64
CA ALA A 231 17.19 -8.42 -10.35
C ALA A 231 15.73 -8.38 -9.83
N ILE A 232 14.73 -8.17 -10.70
CA ILE A 232 13.30 -8.26 -10.37
C ILE A 232 12.93 -9.66 -9.84
N LYS A 233 13.34 -10.73 -10.52
CA LYS A 233 13.11 -12.12 -10.07
C LYS A 233 13.65 -12.33 -8.65
N ARG A 234 14.92 -12.01 -8.41
CA ARG A 234 15.54 -12.10 -7.08
C ARG A 234 14.83 -11.29 -6.00
N PHE A 235 14.37 -10.09 -6.33
CA PHE A 235 13.57 -9.27 -5.42
C PHE A 235 12.25 -9.97 -5.04
N ILE A 236 11.54 -10.56 -6.00
CA ILE A 236 10.32 -11.33 -5.74
C ILE A 236 10.63 -12.57 -4.90
N ASP A 237 11.68 -13.32 -5.23
CA ASP A 237 12.07 -14.55 -4.53
C ASP A 237 12.37 -14.30 -3.04
N ASP A 238 13.23 -13.31 -2.73
CA ASP A 238 13.64 -12.97 -1.36
C ASP A 238 12.59 -12.16 -0.57
N THR A 239 11.54 -11.61 -1.21
CA THR A 239 10.56 -10.71 -0.56
C THR A 239 9.15 -11.31 -0.47
N VAL A 240 8.72 -12.08 -1.48
CA VAL A 240 7.35 -12.59 -1.61
C VAL A 240 7.31 -14.10 -1.41
N ILE A 241 8.26 -14.84 -1.97
CA ILE A 241 8.25 -16.32 -1.97
C ILE A 241 8.92 -16.89 -0.72
N THR A 242 10.02 -16.31 -0.25
CA THR A 242 10.76 -16.80 0.93
C THR A 242 10.83 -15.78 2.08
N PRO A 243 9.71 -15.47 2.76
CA PRO A 243 9.71 -14.66 3.98
C PRO A 243 10.30 -15.46 5.15
N ALA A 244 11.62 -15.63 5.15
CA ALA A 244 12.42 -16.31 6.17
C ALA A 244 12.08 -17.80 6.41
N GLU A 245 12.30 -18.64 5.39
CA GLU A 245 12.81 -19.98 5.69
C GLU A 245 14.29 -19.88 6.07
N ASP A 246 14.64 -20.55 7.17
CA ASP A 246 15.95 -20.50 7.78
C ASP A 246 16.99 -21.13 6.84
N ARG A 247 17.82 -20.30 6.17
CA ARG A 247 18.88 -20.76 5.25
C ARG A 247 20.08 -21.36 6.01
N PHE A 248 19.82 -22.39 6.80
CA PHE A 248 20.81 -23.37 7.27
C PHE A 248 21.10 -24.39 6.16
N SER A 249 21.78 -23.94 5.11
CA SER A 249 22.49 -24.84 4.20
C SER A 249 23.92 -24.36 4.03
N ASN A 250 24.84 -25.14 4.58
CA ASN A 250 26.26 -24.99 4.30
C ASN A 250 26.46 -25.26 2.81
N GLU A 251 27.00 -24.29 2.07
CA GLU A 251 28.15 -24.54 1.19
C GLU A 251 28.74 -23.25 0.61
N ALA A 252 30.01 -23.33 0.23
CA ALA A 252 30.92 -22.24 -0.09
C ALA A 252 30.32 -21.12 -0.95
N ARG A 253 29.92 -20.01 -0.32
CA ARG A 253 29.74 -18.72 -1.01
C ARG A 253 30.71 -17.68 -0.45
N THR A 254 31.56 -17.21 -1.35
CA THR A 254 32.55 -16.15 -1.20
C THR A 254 32.02 -14.95 -0.41
N LYS A 255 32.86 -14.45 0.50
CA LYS A 255 32.67 -13.27 1.38
C LYS A 255 31.68 -12.23 0.83
N ARG A 256 30.41 -12.33 1.20
CA ARG A 256 29.42 -11.27 0.94
C ARG A 256 29.35 -10.35 2.15
N CYS A 257 29.73 -9.09 1.98
CA CYS A 257 29.35 -8.02 2.90
C CYS A 257 27.86 -7.68 2.74
N HIS A 258 27.00 -8.64 3.04
CA HIS A 258 25.62 -8.32 3.39
C HIS A 258 25.66 -7.54 4.71
N SER A 259 25.10 -6.33 4.71
CA SER A 259 24.79 -5.60 5.94
C SER A 259 23.59 -6.27 6.63
N TYR A 260 23.80 -7.48 7.15
CA TYR A 260 22.84 -8.12 8.02
C TYR A 260 22.77 -7.32 9.33
N PRO A 261 21.58 -6.84 9.75
CA PRO A 261 21.42 -6.35 11.12
C PRO A 261 21.68 -7.54 12.05
N PHE A 262 22.69 -7.44 12.91
CA PHE A 262 23.02 -8.48 13.88
C PHE A 262 21.81 -8.73 14.79
N ARG A 263 21.17 -9.89 14.67
CA ARG A 263 19.88 -10.18 15.31
C ARG A 263 20.02 -10.54 16.78
N ASN A 264 21.24 -10.84 17.24
CA ASN A 264 21.52 -11.19 18.63
C ASN A 264 22.97 -10.92 19.03
N VAL A 265 23.23 -10.96 20.35
CA VAL A 265 24.55 -10.77 20.96
C VAL A 265 25.60 -11.81 20.52
N LYS A 266 25.19 -13.03 20.13
CA LYS A 266 26.14 -14.06 19.67
C LYS A 266 26.71 -13.69 18.30
N GLU A 267 25.91 -13.11 17.41
CA GLU A 267 26.35 -12.62 16.11
C GLU A 267 27.29 -11.41 16.23
N LEU A 268 27.00 -10.46 17.10
CA LEU A 268 27.90 -9.32 17.40
C LEU A 268 29.29 -9.82 17.83
N LYS A 269 29.35 -10.79 18.76
CA LYS A 269 30.61 -11.40 19.20
C LYS A 269 31.34 -12.12 18.06
N LYS A 270 30.63 -12.86 17.20
CA LYS A 270 31.21 -13.51 16.00
C LYS A 270 31.78 -12.50 15.00
N ALA A 271 31.21 -11.30 14.91
CA ALA A 271 31.70 -10.20 14.09
C ALA A 271 32.86 -9.40 14.72
N GLY A 272 33.41 -9.86 15.86
CA GLY A 272 34.51 -9.20 16.57
C GLY A 272 34.09 -8.01 17.43
N ILE A 273 32.79 -7.78 17.63
CA ILE A 273 32.27 -6.72 18.50
C ILE A 273 32.23 -7.24 19.94
N TRP A 274 33.09 -6.66 20.78
CA TRP A 274 33.18 -7.00 22.19
C TRP A 274 32.21 -6.18 23.02
N LEU A 275 31.32 -6.87 23.76
CA LEU A 275 30.40 -6.25 24.71
C LEU A 275 30.96 -6.43 26.13
N LYS A 276 30.97 -5.33 26.90
CA LYS A 276 31.22 -5.34 28.35
C LYS A 276 29.87 -5.32 29.07
N ALA A 277 29.73 -6.05 30.17
CA ALA A 277 28.55 -5.94 31.03
C ALA A 277 28.46 -4.50 31.57
N SER A 278 27.26 -3.90 31.49
CA SER A 278 27.00 -2.62 32.17
C SER A 278 27.01 -2.85 33.69
N GLN A 279 27.46 -1.83 34.43
CA GLN A 279 27.31 -1.80 35.88
C GLN A 279 25.95 -1.24 36.31
N THR A 280 25.17 -0.71 35.36
CA THR A 280 23.80 -0.23 35.56
C THR A 280 22.81 -1.13 34.82
N SER A 281 21.56 -1.15 35.27
CA SER A 281 20.43 -1.77 34.55
C SER A 281 19.88 -0.88 33.42
N CYS A 282 20.59 0.19 33.05
CA CYS A 282 20.12 1.23 32.14
C CYS A 282 20.77 1.11 30.75
N LEU A 283 19.96 1.33 29.70
CA LEU A 283 20.41 1.29 28.30
C LEU A 283 21.27 2.49 27.86
N THR A 284 21.59 3.41 28.77
CA THR A 284 22.33 4.65 28.50
C THR A 284 23.85 4.46 28.39
N ASP A 285 24.41 3.36 28.92
CA ASP A 285 25.86 3.14 29.01
C ASP A 285 26.49 2.53 27.73
N ILE A 286 26.04 2.97 26.55
CA ILE A 286 26.56 2.52 25.26
C ILE A 286 27.65 3.47 24.77
N SER A 287 28.90 3.00 24.70
CA SER A 287 30.02 3.77 24.14
C SER A 287 30.77 2.99 23.06
N LEU A 288 30.95 3.60 21.88
CA LEU A 288 31.63 3.01 20.74
C LEU A 288 33.06 3.52 20.63
N ARG A 289 34.04 2.76 21.14
CA ARG A 289 35.46 3.05 20.93
C ARG A 289 35.92 2.50 19.59
N ARG A 290 36.12 3.36 18.59
CA ARG A 290 36.83 2.99 17.34
C ARG A 290 38.28 2.63 17.65
N LYS A 291 38.60 1.33 17.65
CA LYS A 291 39.99 0.85 17.47
C LYS A 291 40.14 0.44 16.01
N ILE A 292 40.70 1.33 15.19
CA ILE A 292 41.03 1.00 13.80
C ILE A 292 42.33 0.19 13.82
N MET A 293 42.21 -1.11 13.56
CA MET A 293 43.36 -2.00 13.32
C MET A 293 43.43 -2.28 11.83
N PHE A 294 44.29 -1.55 11.12
CA PHE A 294 44.68 -1.94 9.76
C PHE A 294 45.67 -3.09 9.84
N THR A 295 45.21 -4.33 9.67
CA THR A 295 46.10 -5.44 9.28
C THR A 295 46.25 -5.39 7.76
N ALA A 296 47.25 -4.65 7.29
CA ALA A 296 47.73 -4.81 5.92
C ALA A 296 48.27 -6.23 5.78
N ASN A 297 47.63 -7.04 4.94
CA ASN A 297 48.08 -8.40 4.67
C ASN A 297 49.11 -8.34 3.55
N ASP A 298 50.37 -8.17 3.94
CA ASP A 298 51.53 -8.27 3.07
C ASP A 298 51.54 -9.65 2.40
N ARG A 299 51.61 -9.69 1.06
CA ARG A 299 51.84 -10.94 0.32
C ARG A 299 53.19 -10.86 -0.36
N ARG A 300 54.11 -11.70 0.12
CA ARG A 300 55.27 -12.19 -0.64
C ARG A 300 54.79 -13.05 -1.80
#